data_AF-A0A4R4T5Q0-F1
#
_entry.id   AF-A0A4R4T5Q0-F1
#
_cell.length_a   1.000
_cell.length_b   1.000
_cell.length_c   1.000
_cell.angle_alpha   90.00
_cell.angle_beta   90.00
_cell.angle_gamma   90.00
#
_symmetry.space_group_name_H-M   'P 1'
#
loop_
_entity.id
_entity.type
_entity.pdbx_description
1 polymer ?
#
loop_
_entity_poly.entity_id
_entity_poly.type
_entity_poly.pdbx_seq_one_letter_code
_entity_poly.pdbx_strand_id
1 'polypeptide(L)'
;MVAALVAGGELPSGFAAGPMAAARLALLRKRAGEVARQWPRLAAGLGDAWWDTFHEWADGRPGSGSLRDGWDLARALRDRGGLPALGAEELVEREAAGRYDGRTPPRPRRLPAVARAGGAVAVQVAGRVRLVRAARR
;
A
#
# COMPACT_ATOMS: atom_id res chain seq x y z
N MET A 1 3.29 10.51 -22.49
CA MET A 1 4.77 10.37 -22.50
C MET A 1 5.37 9.93 -21.16
N VAL A 2 4.78 10.21 -19.98
CA VAL A 2 5.33 9.75 -18.68
C VAL A 2 5.08 8.26 -18.37
N ALA A 3 4.05 7.63 -18.96
CA ALA A 3 3.70 6.24 -18.67
C ALA A 3 4.74 5.19 -19.14
N ALA A 4 5.48 5.47 -20.23
CA ALA A 4 6.51 4.55 -20.75
C ALA A 4 7.75 4.46 -19.84
N LEU A 5 8.03 5.52 -19.07
CA LEU A 5 9.19 5.60 -18.17
C LEU A 5 9.01 4.82 -16.87
N VAL A 6 7.76 4.63 -16.42
CA VAL A 6 7.45 3.98 -15.13
C VAL A 6 7.18 2.47 -15.30
N ALA A 7 6.79 2.02 -16.49
CA ALA A 7 6.38 0.64 -16.75
C ALA A 7 7.45 -0.25 -17.42
N GLY A 8 8.73 0.15 -17.40
CA GLY A 8 9.79 -0.69 -17.98
C GLY A 8 9.91 -0.66 -19.50
N GLY A 9 9.33 0.35 -20.18
CA GLY A 9 9.44 0.48 -21.64
C GLY A 9 10.88 0.68 -22.12
N GLU A 10 11.15 0.27 -23.36
CA GLU A 10 12.45 0.41 -24.04
C GLU A 10 12.99 1.85 -23.93
N LEU A 11 14.30 1.96 -23.73
CA LEU A 11 14.97 3.24 -23.64
C LEU A 11 14.82 3.97 -24.99
N PRO A 12 14.31 5.22 -25.04
CA PRO A 12 14.31 5.98 -26.27
C PRO A 12 15.76 6.17 -26.76
N SER A 13 15.97 6.09 -28.06
CA SER A 13 17.29 6.31 -28.67
C SER A 13 17.87 7.65 -28.21
N GLY A 14 19.13 7.64 -27.74
CA GLY A 14 19.84 8.84 -27.30
C GLY A 14 19.85 9.08 -25.78
N PHE A 15 19.18 8.25 -24.98
CA PHE A 15 19.28 8.31 -23.52
C PHE A 15 20.36 7.35 -22.99
N ALA A 16 21.14 7.80 -22.01
CA ALA A 16 22.10 6.94 -21.32
C ALA A 16 21.39 6.08 -20.26
N ALA A 17 21.67 4.78 -20.24
CA ALA A 17 21.02 3.82 -19.34
C ALA A 17 21.25 4.13 -17.84
N GLY A 18 22.45 4.58 -17.47
CA GLY A 18 22.82 4.90 -16.08
C GLY A 18 21.99 6.02 -15.45
N PRO A 19 22.00 7.24 -16.02
CA PRO A 19 21.16 8.35 -15.54
C PRO A 19 19.66 8.01 -15.51
N MET A 20 19.20 7.19 -16.46
CA MET A 20 17.80 6.78 -16.51
C MET A 20 17.43 5.82 -15.35
N ALA A 21 18.30 4.85 -15.06
CA ALA A 21 18.13 3.96 -13.90
C ALA A 21 18.13 4.76 -12.58
N ALA A 22 19.02 5.74 -12.44
CA ALA A 22 19.06 6.61 -11.27
C ALA A 22 17.77 7.43 -11.11
N ALA A 23 17.24 7.99 -12.21
CA ALA A 23 15.98 8.73 -12.20
C ALA A 23 14.79 7.83 -11.80
N ARG A 24 14.71 6.59 -12.32
CA ARG A 24 13.69 5.61 -11.93
C ARG A 24 13.76 5.30 -10.44
N LEU A 25 14.95 5.06 -9.91
CA LEU A 25 15.18 4.80 -8.50
C LEU A 25 14.75 5.96 -7.60
N ALA A 26 15.06 7.21 -8.01
CA ALA A 26 14.66 8.41 -7.28
C ALA A 26 13.13 8.58 -7.25
N LEU A 27 12.45 8.32 -8.37
CA LEU A 27 10.99 8.35 -8.44
C LEU A 27 10.35 7.26 -7.57
N LEU A 28 10.90 6.04 -7.57
CA LEU A 28 10.43 4.97 -6.68
C LEU A 28 10.61 5.33 -5.21
N ARG A 29 11.75 5.92 -4.82
CA ARG A 29 11.98 6.43 -3.46
C ARG A 29 10.97 7.50 -3.07
N LYS A 30 10.68 8.45 -3.97
CA LYS A 30 9.63 9.46 -3.74
C LYS A 30 8.26 8.81 -3.50
N ARG A 31 7.87 7.88 -4.37
CA ARG A 31 6.61 7.14 -4.26
C ARG A 31 6.53 6.37 -2.94
N ALA A 32 7.60 5.70 -2.53
CA ALA A 32 7.68 5.01 -1.25
C ALA A 32 7.43 5.97 -0.07
N GLY A 33 8.04 7.16 -0.09
CA GLY A 33 7.80 8.17 0.94
C GLY A 33 6.35 8.69 0.97
N GLU A 34 5.72 8.88 -0.20
CA GLU A 34 4.31 9.26 -0.28
C GLU A 34 3.37 8.16 0.23
N VAL A 35 3.66 6.90 -0.08
CA VAL A 35 2.88 5.76 0.42
C VAL A 35 3.05 5.62 1.92
N ALA A 36 4.27 5.73 2.46
CA ALA A 36 4.50 5.67 3.91
C ALA A 36 3.74 6.75 4.68
N ARG A 37 3.63 7.96 4.12
CA ARG A 37 2.81 9.03 4.71
C ARG A 37 1.32 8.71 4.72
N GLN A 38 0.83 8.01 3.69
CA GLN A 38 -0.56 7.58 3.61
C GLN A 38 -0.85 6.30 4.40
N TRP A 39 0.15 5.44 4.59
CA TRP A 39 0.07 4.14 5.25
C TRP A 39 1.11 4.01 6.39
N PRO A 40 1.00 4.86 7.43
CA PRO A 40 2.05 4.99 8.44
C PRO A 40 2.25 3.73 9.29
N ARG A 41 1.20 2.94 9.56
CA ARG A 41 1.32 1.73 10.37
C ARG A 41 1.91 0.57 9.58
N LEU A 42 1.57 0.47 8.29
CA LEU A 42 2.24 -0.45 7.39
C LEU A 42 3.75 -0.15 7.30
N ALA A 43 4.11 1.11 7.07
CA ALA A 43 5.52 1.51 6.97
C ALA A 43 6.27 1.28 8.30
N ALA A 44 5.69 1.68 9.43
CA ALA A 44 6.28 1.44 10.75
C ALA A 44 6.41 -0.07 11.06
N GLY A 45 5.45 -0.90 10.63
CA GLY A 45 5.50 -2.35 10.82
C GLY A 45 6.58 -3.05 9.99
N LEU A 46 6.98 -2.48 8.85
CA LEU A 46 8.09 -2.97 8.03
C LEU A 46 9.44 -2.39 8.49
N GLY A 47 9.45 -1.23 9.13
CA GLY A 47 10.66 -0.60 9.67
C GLY A 47 11.72 -0.39 8.60
N ASP A 48 12.95 -0.83 8.88
CA ASP A 48 14.09 -0.71 7.95
C ASP A 48 13.87 -1.46 6.63
N ALA A 49 13.04 -2.51 6.64
CA ALA A 49 12.68 -3.26 5.43
C ALA A 49 11.68 -2.53 4.53
N TRP A 50 11.17 -1.35 4.93
CA TRP A 50 10.18 -0.58 4.18
C TRP A 50 10.61 -0.34 2.73
N TRP A 51 11.83 0.20 2.55
CA TRP A 51 12.31 0.58 1.24
C TRP A 51 12.46 -0.63 0.32
N ASP A 52 13.14 -1.69 0.79
CA ASP A 52 13.39 -2.87 -0.03
C ASP A 52 12.10 -3.60 -0.39
N THR A 53 11.19 -3.75 0.58
CA THR A 53 9.87 -4.35 0.36
C THR A 53 9.05 -3.55 -0.66
N PHE A 54 9.04 -2.22 -0.54
CA PHE A 54 8.31 -1.36 -1.47
C PHE A 54 8.93 -1.41 -2.86
N HIS A 55 10.26 -1.33 -2.95
CA HIS A 55 11.00 -1.36 -4.20
C HIS A 55 10.74 -2.66 -4.97
N GLU A 56 10.91 -3.82 -4.32
CA GLU A 56 10.65 -5.14 -4.91
C GLU A 56 9.20 -5.25 -5.42
N TRP A 57 8.23 -4.75 -4.65
CA TRP A 57 6.84 -4.78 -5.04
C TRP A 57 6.50 -3.78 -6.16
N ALA A 58 7.14 -2.62 -6.19
CA ALA A 58 6.80 -1.52 -7.09
C ALA A 58 7.59 -1.52 -8.41
N ASP A 59 8.72 -2.24 -8.46
CA ASP A 59 9.56 -2.27 -9.66
C ASP A 59 8.80 -2.82 -10.87
N GLY A 60 8.94 -2.12 -12.00
CA GLY A 60 8.17 -2.38 -13.23
C GLY A 60 6.67 -2.10 -13.15
N ARG A 61 6.12 -1.64 -12.01
CA ARG A 61 4.68 -1.38 -11.85
C ARG A 61 4.33 0.09 -11.94
N PRO A 62 3.35 0.48 -12.79
CA PRO A 62 2.84 1.85 -12.80
C PRO A 62 2.25 2.24 -11.45
N GLY A 63 2.41 3.51 -11.08
CA GLY A 63 1.79 4.09 -9.89
C GLY A 63 0.28 4.21 -10.05
N SER A 64 -0.47 3.76 -9.04
CA SER A 64 -1.92 3.98 -8.94
C SER A 64 -2.27 5.14 -7.99
N GLY A 65 -1.27 5.75 -7.36
CA GLY A 65 -1.40 6.79 -6.34
C GLY A 65 -1.27 6.21 -4.95
N SER A 66 -0.75 7.01 -4.02
CA SER A 66 -0.14 6.52 -2.78
C SER A 66 -1.10 5.75 -1.86
N LEU A 67 -2.37 6.15 -1.83
CA LEU A 67 -3.40 5.43 -1.07
C LEU A 67 -3.67 4.03 -1.64
N ARG A 68 -3.80 3.92 -2.98
CA ARG A 68 -4.09 2.66 -3.67
C ARG A 68 -2.87 1.73 -3.65
N ASP A 69 -1.70 2.29 -3.90
CA ASP A 69 -0.43 1.55 -3.86
C ASP A 69 -0.18 0.90 -2.50
N GLY A 70 -0.42 1.61 -1.39
CA GLY A 70 -0.28 1.01 -0.06
C GLY A 70 -1.31 -0.08 0.22
N TRP A 71 -2.52 0.02 -0.36
CA TRP A 71 -3.55 -1.01 -0.23
C TRP A 71 -3.16 -2.29 -0.97
N ASP A 72 -2.70 -2.15 -2.21
CA ASP A 72 -2.30 -3.27 -3.05
C ASP A 72 -1.01 -3.92 -2.52
N LEU A 73 -0.08 -3.13 -1.97
CA LEU A 73 1.07 -3.65 -1.23
C LEU A 73 0.65 -4.45 0.02
N ALA A 74 -0.23 -3.90 0.85
CA ALA A 74 -0.70 -4.58 2.06
C ALA A 74 -1.41 -5.90 1.74
N ARG A 75 -2.21 -5.95 0.66
CA ARG A 75 -2.83 -7.19 0.18
C ARG A 75 -1.80 -8.19 -0.32
N ALA A 76 -0.86 -7.77 -1.17
CA ALA A 76 0.21 -8.65 -1.65
C ALA A 76 1.05 -9.23 -0.50
N LEU A 77 1.34 -8.43 0.53
CA LEU A 77 2.01 -8.87 1.76
C LEU A 77 1.18 -9.88 2.54
N ARG A 78 -0.14 -9.67 2.65
CA ARG A 78 -1.06 -10.59 3.32
C ARG A 78 -1.09 -11.94 2.62
N ASP A 79 -1.20 -11.93 1.30
CA ASP A 79 -1.33 -13.14 0.48
C ASP A 79 -0.07 -14.00 0.53
N ARG A 80 1.10 -13.38 0.70
CA ARG A 80 2.38 -14.09 0.93
C ARG A 80 2.74 -14.34 2.40
N GLY A 81 1.83 -14.03 3.33
CA GLY A 81 2.04 -14.23 4.78
C GLY A 81 3.06 -13.29 5.44
N GLY A 82 3.46 -12.21 4.77
CA GLY A 82 4.47 -11.25 5.22
C GLY A 82 3.93 -9.92 5.75
N LEU A 83 2.61 -9.78 5.93
CA LEU A 83 2.03 -8.52 6.42
C LEU A 83 2.26 -8.35 7.93
N PRO A 84 3.00 -7.33 8.39
CA PRO A 84 3.17 -7.06 9.82
C PRO A 84 1.84 -6.72 10.50
N ALA A 85 1.75 -6.98 11.81
CA ALA A 85 0.52 -6.78 12.58
C ALA A 85 -0.03 -5.35 12.47
N LEU A 86 0.84 -4.33 12.58
CA LEU A 86 0.46 -2.93 12.42
C LEU A 86 -0.15 -2.64 11.04
N GLY A 87 0.44 -3.21 9.98
CA GLY A 87 -0.09 -3.10 8.61
C GLY A 87 -1.42 -3.85 8.42
N ALA A 88 -1.58 -5.00 9.08
CA ALA A 88 -2.82 -5.77 9.06
C ALA A 88 -3.98 -5.02 9.72
N GLU A 89 -3.72 -4.35 10.85
CA GLU A 89 -4.71 -3.49 11.52
C GLU A 89 -5.13 -2.32 10.64
N GLU A 90 -4.16 -1.63 10.02
CA GLU A 90 -4.46 -0.52 9.11
C GLU A 90 -5.26 -0.96 7.88
N LEU A 91 -4.89 -2.09 7.28
CA LEU A 91 -5.61 -2.65 6.14
C LEU A 91 -7.06 -2.96 6.50
N VAL A 92 -7.29 -3.60 7.65
CA VAL A 92 -8.63 -3.97 8.12
C VAL A 92 -9.49 -2.73 8.41
N GLU A 93 -8.92 -1.70 9.05
CA GLU A 93 -9.66 -0.45 9.28
C GLU A 93 -10.09 0.21 7.98
N ARG A 94 -9.20 0.23 6.98
CA ARG A 94 -9.49 0.82 5.68
C ARG A 94 -10.52 0.01 4.90
N GLU A 95 -10.42 -1.33 4.91
CA GLU A 95 -11.41 -2.24 4.30
C GLU A 95 -12.80 -2.15 4.96
N ALA A 96 -12.85 -1.80 6.25
CA ALA A 96 -14.08 -1.50 6.96
C ALA A 96 -14.64 -0.10 6.61
N ALA A 97 -13.78 0.92 6.48
CA ALA A 97 -14.19 2.28 6.13
C ALA A 97 -14.65 2.43 4.67
N GLY A 98 -14.05 1.67 3.76
CA GLY A 98 -14.23 1.84 2.32
C GLY A 98 -14.13 0.54 1.55
N ARG A 99 -14.73 0.53 0.35
CA ARG A 99 -14.56 -0.55 -0.62
C ARG A 99 -13.53 -0.11 -1.65
N TYR A 100 -12.53 -0.96 -1.84
CA TYR A 100 -11.53 -0.82 -2.90
C TYR A 100 -11.40 -2.13 -3.67
N ASP A 101 -11.64 -2.06 -4.98
CA ASP A 101 -11.68 -3.20 -5.92
C ASP A 101 -10.35 -3.44 -6.67
N GLY A 102 -9.31 -2.65 -6.36
CA GLY A 102 -8.01 -2.72 -7.06
C GLY A 102 -7.95 -1.91 -8.36
N ARG A 103 -9.02 -1.21 -8.75
CA ARG A 103 -9.09 -0.49 -10.04
C ARG A 103 -9.62 0.93 -9.87
N THR A 104 -10.75 1.09 -9.20
CA THR A 104 -11.41 2.37 -8.98
C THR A 104 -10.98 3.03 -7.67
N PRO A 105 -11.02 4.37 -7.55
CA PRO A 105 -10.72 5.04 -6.29
C PRO A 105 -11.58 4.49 -5.14
N PRO A 106 -11.01 4.28 -3.93
CA PRO A 106 -11.74 3.74 -2.79
C PRO A 106 -13.01 4.56 -2.49
N ARG A 107 -14.15 3.89 -2.37
CA ARG A 107 -15.43 4.53 -2.04
C ARG A 107 -15.80 4.28 -0.58
N PRO A 108 -16.28 5.30 0.17
CA PRO A 108 -16.72 5.12 1.54
C PRO A 108 -17.91 4.15 1.60
N ARG A 109 -17.92 3.25 2.59
CA ARG A 109 -19.04 2.32 2.81
C ARG A 109 -20.16 3.02 3.58
N ARG A 110 -21.40 2.88 3.08
CA ARG A 110 -22.61 3.41 3.72
C ARG A 110 -23.31 2.40 4.66
N LEU A 111 -22.88 1.13 4.62
CA LEU A 111 -23.44 0.04 5.43
C LEU A 111 -22.40 -0.45 6.45
N PRO A 112 -22.84 -0.88 7.65
CA PRO A 112 -21.96 -1.40 8.68
C PRO A 112 -21.17 -2.64 8.21
N ALA A 113 -19.94 -2.77 8.68
CA ALA A 113 -19.04 -3.86 8.31
C ALA A 113 -18.20 -4.34 9.50
N VAL A 114 -17.90 -5.63 9.54
CA VAL A 114 -17.00 -6.24 10.53
C VAL A 114 -15.86 -6.94 9.78
N ALA A 115 -14.62 -6.67 10.17
CA ALA A 115 -13.44 -7.30 9.60
C ALA A 115 -12.44 -7.66 10.72
N ARG A 116 -11.65 -8.72 10.53
CA ARG A 116 -10.77 -9.27 11.57
C ARG A 116 -9.34 -9.46 11.06
N ALA A 117 -8.34 -9.09 11.86
CA ALA A 117 -6.93 -9.43 11.65
C ALA A 117 -6.14 -9.43 12.97
N GLY A 118 -5.19 -10.35 13.12
CA GLY A 118 -4.19 -10.30 14.20
C GLY A 118 -4.73 -10.29 15.64
N GLY A 119 -5.91 -10.85 15.89
CA GLY A 119 -6.58 -10.80 17.20
C GLY A 119 -7.40 -9.52 17.46
N ALA A 120 -7.51 -8.64 16.48
CA ALA A 120 -8.37 -7.46 16.50
C ALA A 120 -9.54 -7.60 15.52
N VAL A 121 -10.67 -6.99 15.89
CA VAL A 121 -11.87 -6.88 15.08
C VAL A 121 -12.13 -5.40 14.83
N ALA A 122 -12.12 -4.95 13.58
CA ALA A 122 -12.62 -3.64 13.22
C ALA A 122 -14.12 -3.72 12.94
N VAL A 123 -14.88 -2.82 13.55
CA VAL A 123 -16.31 -2.66 13.34
C VAL A 123 -16.57 -1.25 12.80
N GLN A 124 -17.23 -1.15 11.65
CA GLN A 124 -17.75 0.10 11.10
C GLN A 124 -19.24 0.20 11.42
N VAL A 125 -19.63 1.27 12.10
CA VAL A 125 -21.03 1.64 12.38
C VAL A 125 -21.19 3.13 12.15
N ALA A 126 -22.19 3.52 11.36
CA ALA A 126 -22.53 4.93 11.08
C ALA A 126 -21.33 5.79 10.63
N GLY A 127 -20.45 5.23 9.78
CA GLY A 127 -19.28 5.93 9.22
C GLY A 127 -18.07 6.05 10.15
N ARG A 128 -18.12 5.48 11.37
CA ARG A 128 -16.96 5.39 12.27
C ARG A 128 -16.44 3.97 12.34
N VAL A 129 -15.12 3.80 12.25
CA VAL A 129 -14.43 2.52 12.45
C VAL A 129 -13.87 2.46 13.87
N ARG A 130 -14.10 1.35 14.58
CA ARG A 130 -13.54 1.05 15.89
C ARG A 130 -12.78 -0.28 15.81
N LEU A 131 -11.51 -0.28 16.21
CA LEU A 131 -10.76 -1.52 16.47
C LEU A 131 -11.06 -1.99 17.89
N VAL A 132 -11.47 -3.24 18.03
CA VAL A 132 -11.67 -3.94 19.29
C VAL A 132 -10.66 -5.08 19.35
N ARG A 133 -9.75 -5.06 20.31
CA ARG A 133 -8.83 -6.17 20.58
C ARG A 133 -9.46 -7.08 21.63
N ALA A 134 -9.42 -8.40 21.41
CA ALA A 134 -9.70 -9.34 22.48
C ALA A 134 -8.54 -9.27 23.50
N ALA A 135 -8.84 -8.95 24.76
CA ALA A 135 -7.87 -9.07 25.83
C ALA A 135 -7.46 -10.55 25.93
N ARG A 136 -6.17 -10.84 25.74
CA ARG A 136 -5.64 -12.18 26.04
C ARG A 136 -5.82 -12.41 27.54
N ARG A 137 -6.57 -13.47 27.88
CA ARG A 137 -6.71 -13.98 29.25
C ARG A 137 -5.49 -14.78 29.66
#